data_AF-A0A0R3UJ08-F1
#
_entry.id   AF-A0A0R3UJ08-F1
#
_cell.length_a   1.000
_cell.length_b   1.000
_cell.length_c   1.000
_cell.angle_alpha   90.00
_cell.angle_beta   90.00
_cell.angle_gamma   90.00
#
_symmetry.space_group_name_H-M   'P 1'
#
loop_
_entity.id
_entity.type
_entity.pdbx_description
1 polymer ?
#
loop_
_entity_poly.entity_id
_entity_poly.type
_entity_poly.pdbx_seq_one_letter_code
_entity_poly.pdbx_strand_id
1 'polypeptide(L)' 'MQVSKSRAWEVQFDSFITNVLEPSGFELTRWTRVPYLCEGDFSRSFYSLNDVVMIAQPKSLWHPHP' A
#
# COMPACT_ATOMS: atom_id res chain seq x y z
N MET A 1 -12.36 -22.34 -1.88
CA MET A 1 -12.31 -21.38 -0.74
C MET A 1 -12.66 -20.00 -1.26
N GLN A 2 -13.74 -19.39 -0.76
CA GLN A 2 -14.13 -18.03 -1.16
C GLN A 2 -13.33 -17.04 -0.32
N VAL A 3 -12.33 -16.38 -0.93
CA VAL A 3 -11.53 -15.36 -0.25
C VAL A 3 -12.33 -14.06 -0.22
N SER A 4 -12.48 -13.44 0.96
CA SER A 4 -13.16 -12.15 1.07
C SER A 4 -12.36 -11.06 0.35
N LYS A 5 -13.04 -10.04 -0.21
CA LYS A 5 -12.37 -8.93 -0.91
C LYS A 5 -11.33 -8.23 -0.04
N SER A 6 -11.62 -8.06 1.26
CA SER A 6 -10.67 -7.47 2.22
C SER A 6 -9.41 -8.31 2.35
N ARG A 7 -9.56 -9.64 2.49
CA ARG A 7 -8.42 -10.55 2.61
C ARG A 7 -7.59 -10.61 1.32
N ALA A 8 -8.24 -10.56 0.16
CA ALA A 8 -7.54 -10.50 -1.13
C ALA A 8 -6.72 -9.21 -1.28
N TRP A 9 -7.20 -8.10 -0.73
CA TRP A 9 -6.47 -6.82 -0.72
C TRP A 9 -5.23 -6.88 0.18
N GLU A 10 -5.37 -7.38 1.41
CA GLU A 10 -4.25 -7.50 2.37
C GLU A 10 -3.12 -8.38 1.81
N VAL A 11 -3.49 -9.51 1.20
CA VAL A 11 -2.52 -10.42 0.57
C VAL A 11 -1.80 -9.77 -0.61
N GLN A 12 -2.50 -8.98 -1.43
CA GLN A 12 -1.86 -8.29 -2.55
C GLN A 12 -0.98 -7.13 -2.08
N PHE A 13 -1.39 -6.41 -1.04
CA PHE A 13 -0.56 -5.37 -0.45
C PHE A 13 0.74 -5.95 0.12
N ASP A 14 0.65 -7.02 0.90
CA ASP A 14 1.83 -7.73 1.43
C ASP A 14 2.74 -8.26 0.31
N SER A 15 2.16 -8.85 -0.74
CA SER A 15 2.91 -9.30 -1.91
C SER A 15 3.63 -8.15 -2.63
N PHE A 16 3.01 -6.98 -2.73
CA PHE A 16 3.65 -5.80 -3.32
C PHE A 16 4.85 -5.33 -2.48
N ILE A 17 4.71 -5.28 -1.16
CA ILE A 17 5.82 -4.88 -0.28
C ILE A 17 7.00 -5.84 -0.42
N THR A 18 6.73 -7.14 -0.28
CA THR A 18 7.76 -8.19 -0.23
C THR A 18 8.41 -8.47 -1.58
N ASN A 19 7.63 -8.47 -2.67
CA ASN A 19 8.12 -8.90 -3.98
C ASN A 19 8.50 -7.73 -4.91
N VAL A 20 8.11 -6.50 -4.57
CA VAL A 20 8.39 -5.32 -5.42
C VAL A 20 9.10 -4.22 -4.65
N LEU A 21 8.53 -3.73 -3.55
CA LEU A 21 9.07 -2.56 -2.84
C LEU A 21 10.44 -2.85 -2.20
N GLU A 22 10.54 -3.94 -1.44
CA GLU A 22 11.79 -4.34 -0.78
C GLU A 22 12.92 -4.70 -1.76
N PRO A 23 12.68 -5.52 -2.81
CA PRO A 23 13.70 -5.81 -3.82
C PRO A 23 14.13 -4.58 -4.62
N SER A 24 13.28 -3.56 -4.71
CA SER A 24 13.63 -2.28 -5.33
C SER A 24 14.53 -1.41 -4.47
N GLY A 25 14.98 -1.89 -3.30
CA GLY A 25 15.89 -1.18 -2.41
C GLY A 25 15.19 -0.17 -1.51
N PHE A 26 13.90 -0.36 -1.24
CA PHE A 26 13.15 0.45 -0.28
C PHE A 26 12.74 -0.36 0.94
N GLU A 27 12.56 0.32 2.07
CA GLU A 27 11.95 -0.24 3.28
C GLU A 27 10.68 0.56 3.59
N LEU A 28 9.58 -0.13 3.85
CA LEU A 28 8.33 0.51 4.24
C LEU A 28 8.40 0.98 5.69
N THR A 29 8.31 2.29 5.92
CA THR A 29 8.34 2.89 7.27
C THR A 29 6.96 2.92 7.90
N ARG A 30 5.97 3.43 7.15
CA ARG A 30 4.57 3.54 7.58
C ARG A 30 3.65 3.48 6.37
N TRP A 31 2.44 3.02 6.59
CA TRP A 31 1.39 3.11 5.59
C TRP A 31 0.04 3.31 6.25
N THR A 32 -0.91 3.83 5.49
CA THR A 32 -2.30 3.90 5.91
C THR A 32 -3.21 3.71 4.70
N ARG A 33 -4.35 3.07 4.92
CA ARG A 33 -5.43 3.02 3.94
C ARG A 33 -6.33 4.22 4.16
N VAL A 34 -6.42 5.10 3.17
CA VAL A 34 -7.26 6.29 3.26
C VAL A 34 -8.64 5.99 2.69
N PRO A 35 -9.73 6.10 3.47
CA PRO A 35 -11.04 6.29 2.89
C PRO A 35 -11.12 7.75 2.44
N TYR A 36 -10.71 8.05 1.21
CA TYR A 36 -11.06 9.33 0.62
C TYR A 36 -12.53 9.26 0.21
N LEU A 37 -13.36 10.10 0.84
CA LEU A 37 -14.77 10.28 0.51
C LEU A 37 -14.92 11.69 -0.04
N CYS A 38 -15.30 11.83 -1.30
CA CYS A 38 -15.70 13.13 -1.84
C CYS A 38 -17.16 13.11 -2.29
N GLU A 39 -17.74 14.31 -2.36
CA GLU A 39 -19.04 14.53 -2.98
C GLU A 39 -19.01 13.92 -4.38
N GLY A 40 -20.03 13.14 -4.67
CA GLY A 40 -20.16 12.54 -5.98
C GLY A 40 -20.87 13.46 -6.96
N ASP A 41 -21.53 12.88 -7.95
CA ASP A 41 -22.26 13.60 -8.98
C ASP A 41 -23.74 13.17 -9.03
N PHE A 42 -24.46 13.60 -10.07
CA PHE A 42 -25.85 13.20 -10.27
C PHE A 42 -26.05 11.68 -10.47
N SER A 43 -24.99 10.91 -10.73
CA SER A 43 -25.01 9.45 -10.93
C SER A 43 -24.64 8.65 -9.68
N ARG A 44 -23.78 9.20 -8.80
CA ARG A 44 -23.35 8.59 -7.54
C ARG A 44 -23.26 9.64 -6.46
N SER A 45 -23.91 9.42 -5.31
CA SER A 45 -23.89 10.38 -4.20
C SER A 45 -22.51 10.58 -3.56
N PHE A 46 -21.64 9.56 -3.62
CA PHE A 46 -20.28 9.64 -3.09
C PHE A 46 -19.31 8.78 -3.89
N TYR A 47 -18.07 9.26 -4.03
CA TYR A 47 -16.95 8.42 -4.48
C TYR A 47 -16.10 8.03 -3.28
N SER A 48 -15.77 6.74 -3.18
CA SER A 48 -14.83 6.21 -2.20
C SER A 48 -13.56 5.75 -2.91
N LEU A 49 -12.42 6.32 -2.57
CA LEU A 49 -11.13 5.85 -3.05
C LEU A 49 -10.60 4.79 -2.08
N ASN A 50 -10.03 3.71 -2.63
CA ASN A 50 -9.51 2.59 -1.86
C ASN A 50 -7.98 2.52 -1.98
N ASP A 51 -7.34 3.63 -1.63
CA ASP A 51 -5.91 3.83 -1.87
C ASP A 51 -5.07 3.64 -0.61
N VAL A 52 -3.77 3.44 -0.82
CA VAL A 52 -2.76 3.37 0.23
C VAL A 52 -1.79 4.54 0.08
N VAL A 53 -1.55 5.22 1.19
CA VAL A 53 -0.45 6.18 1.31
C VAL A 53 0.69 5.47 2.05
N MET A 54 1.88 5.47 1.45
CA MET A 54 3.08 4.83 1.98
C MET A 54 4.18 5.86 2.20
N ILE A 55 4.89 5.71 3.31
CA ILE A 55 6.18 6.34 3.56
C ILE A 55 7.21 5.23 3.48
N ALA A 56 8.13 5.33 2.53
CA ALA A 56 9.22 4.40 2.34
C ALA A 56 10.56 5.15 2.34
N GLN A 57 11.59 4.47 2.83
CA GLN A 57 12.96 4.98 2.85
C GLN A 57 13.85 4.09 1.98
N PRO A 58 14.92 4.63 1.35
CA PRO A 58 15.93 3.79 0.74
C PRO A 58 16.51 2.84 1.80
N LYS A 59 16.62 1.57 1.45
CA LYS A 59 17.30 0.58 2.26
C LYS A 59 18.77 0.98 2.34
N SER A 60 19.21 1.40 3.52
CA SER A 60 20.61 1.76 3.75
C SER A 60 21.50 0.56 3.43
N LEU A 61 22.37 0.71 2.43
CA LEU A 61 23.39 -0.27 2.07
C LEU A 61 24.67 -0.10 2.90
N TRP A 62 24.58 0.49 4.10
CA TRP A 62 25.76 0.67 4.95
C TRP A 62 26.36 -0.69 5.31
N HIS A 63 27.41 -1.07 4.58
CA HIS A 63 28.38 -2.08 4.97
C HIS A 63 29.51 -1.33 5.68
N PRO A 64 29.71 -1.48 7.00
CA PRO A 64 30.95 -1.04 7.61
C PRO A 64 32.08 -1.84 6.95
N HIS A 65 32.98 -1.17 6.24
CA HIS A 65 34.21 -1.80 5.77
C HIS A 65 35.04 -2.25 7.00
N PRO A 66 35.63 -3.45 6.95
CA PRO A 66 36.45 -3.99 8.03
C PRO A 66 37.70 -3.13 8.30
#